data_AF-A0A1N6ZEQ3-F1
#
_entry.id   AF-A0A1N6ZEQ3-F1
#
_cell.length_a   1.000
_cell.length_b   1.000
_cell.length_c   1.000
_cell.angle_alpha   90.00
_cell.angle_beta   90.00
_cell.angle_gamma   90.00
#
_symmetry.space_group_name_H-M   'P 1'
#
loop_
_entity.id
_entity.type
_entity.pdbx_description
1 polymer ?
#
loop_
_entity_poly.entity_id
_entity_poly.type
_entity_poly.pdbx_seq_one_letter_code
_entity_poly.pdbx_strand_id
1 'polypeptide(L)'
;MTQALEDAGFDQDTLSTMATSGNAGAERTAATASTGAVMSAAAQNSYAEAAQSLERVDQLVDLIPDMETLKEAVDHNTRVTAELAIAMTRMWELEAIQTVGAGQAGVADAATLAEERRYMDFTMPELR
;
A
#
# COMPACT_ATOMS: atom_id res chain seq x y z
N MET A 1 2.71 -7.25 9.09
CA MET A 1 1.22 -7.11 9.11
C MET A 1 0.74 -6.69 10.50
N THR A 2 1.23 -7.32 11.57
CA THR A 2 0.86 -7.02 12.96
C THR A 2 1.20 -5.60 13.40
N GLN A 3 2.40 -5.11 13.13
CA GLN A 3 2.86 -3.83 13.69
C GLN A 3 2.00 -2.61 13.31
N ALA A 4 1.54 -2.50 12.06
CA ALA A 4 0.65 -1.41 11.65
C ALA A 4 -0.75 -1.47 12.30
N LEU A 5 -1.23 -2.68 12.63
CA LEU A 5 -2.50 -2.88 13.36
C LEU A 5 -2.31 -2.59 14.84
N GLU A 6 -1.22 -3.10 15.42
CA GLU A 6 -0.84 -2.89 16.81
C GLU A 6 -0.64 -1.40 17.11
N ASP A 7 0.05 -0.67 16.22
CA ASP A 7 0.22 0.79 16.31
C ASP A 7 -1.11 1.54 16.24
N ALA A 8 -2.09 0.99 15.52
CA ALA A 8 -3.45 1.51 15.44
C ALA A 8 -4.35 1.05 16.61
N GLY A 9 -3.81 0.29 17.57
CA GLY A 9 -4.52 -0.20 18.75
C GLY A 9 -5.38 -1.45 18.50
N PHE A 10 -5.19 -2.14 17.38
CA PHE A 10 -5.90 -3.37 17.03
C PHE A 10 -4.99 -4.58 17.15
N ASP A 11 -5.39 -5.57 17.95
CA ASP A 11 -4.82 -6.91 17.88
C ASP A 11 -5.65 -7.83 16.97
N GLN A 12 -5.07 -8.97 16.60
CA GLN A 12 -5.68 -9.92 15.67
C GLN A 12 -6.96 -10.54 16.24
N ASP A 13 -7.01 -10.78 17.56
CA ASP A 13 -8.16 -11.39 18.22
C ASP A 13 -9.36 -10.43 18.27
N THR A 14 -9.09 -9.15 18.52
CA THR A 14 -10.06 -8.06 18.51
C THR A 14 -10.63 -7.88 17.12
N LEU A 15 -9.78 -7.84 16.08
CA LEU A 15 -10.24 -7.73 14.70
C LEU A 15 -11.06 -8.95 14.27
N SER A 16 -10.64 -10.15 14.64
CA SER A 16 -11.39 -11.38 14.34
C SER A 16 -12.75 -11.36 15.04
N THR A 17 -12.79 -10.93 16.30
CA THR A 17 -14.05 -10.81 17.07
C THR A 17 -14.97 -9.77 16.43
N MET A 18 -14.44 -8.62 16.04
CA MET A 18 -15.20 -7.56 15.36
C MET A 18 -15.73 -8.04 14.01
N ALA A 19 -14.93 -8.76 13.23
CA ALA A 19 -15.28 -9.30 11.92
C ALA A 19 -16.36 -10.40 11.95
N THR A 20 -16.56 -11.07 13.08
CA THR A 20 -17.60 -12.09 13.26
C THR A 20 -18.69 -11.66 14.25
N SER A 21 -18.74 -10.38 14.61
CA SER A 21 -19.61 -9.89 15.69
C SER A 21 -21.09 -9.83 15.33
N GLY A 22 -21.45 -9.93 14.04
CA GLY A 22 -22.80 -9.68 13.54
C GLY A 22 -23.20 -8.20 13.57
N ASN A 23 -22.30 -7.32 14.06
CA ASN A 23 -22.48 -5.88 14.03
C ASN A 23 -21.81 -5.33 12.77
N ALA A 24 -22.64 -4.91 11.80
CA ALA A 24 -22.17 -4.38 10.52
C ALA A 24 -21.20 -3.19 10.63
N GLY A 25 -21.25 -2.41 11.72
CA GLY A 25 -20.28 -1.35 11.99
C GLY A 25 -18.91 -1.92 12.39
N ALA A 26 -18.89 -2.83 13.35
CA ALA A 26 -17.66 -3.48 13.81
C ALA A 26 -17.00 -4.32 12.72
N GLU A 27 -17.80 -5.05 11.94
CA GLU A 27 -17.31 -5.84 10.80
C GLU A 27 -16.64 -4.97 9.73
N ARG A 28 -17.23 -3.81 9.42
CA ARG A 28 -16.63 -2.83 8.50
C ARG A 28 -15.35 -2.24 9.03
N THR A 29 -15.32 -1.81 10.30
CA THR A 29 -14.09 -1.29 10.92
C THR A 29 -12.98 -2.33 10.88
N ALA A 30 -13.28 -3.60 11.17
CA ALA A 30 -12.31 -4.68 11.10
C ALA A 30 -11.79 -4.90 9.67
N ALA A 31 -12.66 -4.86 8.67
CA ALA A 31 -12.28 -5.00 7.25
C ALA A 31 -11.41 -3.83 6.77
N THR A 32 -11.77 -2.59 7.11
CA THR A 32 -11.00 -1.38 6.75
C THR A 32 -9.64 -1.37 7.45
N ALA A 33 -9.59 -1.68 8.75
CA ALA A 33 -8.34 -1.76 9.51
C ALA A 33 -7.40 -2.84 8.93
N SER A 34 -7.94 -4.03 8.65
CA SER A 34 -7.18 -5.14 8.05
C SER A 34 -6.64 -4.77 6.67
N THR A 35 -7.46 -4.16 5.81
CA THR A 35 -7.03 -3.67 4.50
C THR A 35 -5.93 -2.63 4.64
N GLY A 36 -6.11 -1.62 5.48
CA GLY A 36 -5.12 -0.57 5.73
C GLY A 36 -3.78 -1.12 6.20
N ALA A 37 -3.79 -2.16 7.04
CA ALA A 37 -2.58 -2.82 7.51
C ALA A 37 -1.84 -3.62 6.44
N VAL A 38 -2.56 -4.35 5.57
CA VAL A 38 -1.95 -5.02 4.41
C VAL A 38 -1.28 -3.99 3.51
N MET A 39 -1.97 -2.89 3.25
CA MET A 39 -1.45 -1.81 2.42
C MET A 39 -0.23 -1.11 3.03
N SER A 40 -0.25 -0.85 4.33
CA SER A 40 0.89 -0.30 5.05
C SER A 40 2.08 -1.24 4.99
N ALA A 41 1.87 -2.55 5.20
CA ALA A 41 2.94 -3.54 5.09
C ALA A 41 3.50 -3.62 3.67
N ALA A 42 2.64 -3.59 2.65
CA ALA A 42 3.05 -3.56 1.26
C ALA A 42 3.87 -2.30 0.95
N ALA A 43 3.42 -1.12 1.38
CA ALA A 43 4.14 0.13 1.20
C ALA A 43 5.51 0.11 1.89
N GLN A 44 5.59 -0.37 3.13
CA GLN A 44 6.86 -0.51 3.87
C GLN A 44 7.85 -1.43 3.15
N ASN A 45 7.38 -2.57 2.64
CA ASN A 45 8.20 -3.48 1.85
C ASN A 45 8.70 -2.79 0.56
N SER A 46 7.82 -2.12 -0.19
CA SER A 46 8.21 -1.39 -1.39
C SER A 46 9.24 -0.30 -1.10
N TYR A 47 9.13 0.42 0.02
CA TYR A 47 10.14 1.40 0.44
C TYR A 47 11.49 0.75 0.74
N ALA A 48 11.51 -0.38 1.44
CA ALA A 48 12.75 -1.10 1.73
C ALA A 48 13.42 -1.60 0.44
N GLU A 49 12.65 -2.13 -0.51
CA GLU A 49 13.16 -2.58 -1.82
C GLU A 49 13.68 -1.41 -2.68
N ALA A 50 13.03 -0.24 -2.61
CA ALA A 50 13.50 0.96 -3.28
C ALA A 50 14.84 1.44 -2.69
N ALA A 51 14.98 1.45 -1.35
CA ALA A 51 16.24 1.79 -0.68
C ALA A 51 17.39 0.84 -1.09
N GLN A 52 17.12 -0.46 -1.17
CA GLN A 52 18.11 -1.43 -1.62
C GLN A 52 18.50 -1.24 -3.10
N SER A 53 17.55 -0.83 -3.95
CA SER A 53 17.85 -0.50 -5.35
C SER A 53 18.76 0.71 -5.46
N LEU A 54 18.57 1.71 -4.60
CA LEU A 54 19.46 2.87 -4.50
C LEU A 54 20.89 2.47 -4.11
N GLU A 55 21.05 1.59 -3.11
CA GLU A 55 22.36 1.08 -2.70
C GLU A 55 23.06 0.33 -3.83
N ARG A 56 22.33 -0.49 -4.61
CA ARG A 56 22.89 -1.17 -5.78
C ARG A 56 23.35 -0.18 -6.87
N VAL A 57 22.56 0.86 -7.13
CA VAL A 57 22.93 1.90 -8.11
C VAL A 57 24.19 2.64 -7.65
N ASP A 58 24.30 2.98 -6.36
CA ASP A 58 25.47 3.62 -5.77
C ASP A 58 26.74 2.77 -5.96
N GLN A 59 26.66 1.47 -5.63
CA GLN A 59 27.73 0.51 -5.88
C GLN A 59 28.13 0.41 -7.35
N LEU A 60 27.18 0.51 -8.29
CA LEU A 60 27.50 0.52 -9.71
C LEU A 60 28.22 1.82 -10.10
N VAL A 61 27.78 2.97 -9.58
CA VAL A 61 28.42 4.26 -9.84
C VAL A 61 29.87 4.27 -9.35
N ASP A 62 30.13 3.70 -8.18
CA ASP A 62 31.49 3.59 -7.61
C ASP A 62 32.46 2.77 -8.48
N LEU A 63 31.94 1.83 -9.28
CA LEU A 63 32.75 1.00 -10.18
C LEU A 63 33.07 1.69 -11.51
N ILE A 64 32.43 2.82 -11.85
CA ILE A 64 32.63 3.51 -13.13
C ILE A 64 34.10 3.89 -13.40
N PRO A 65 34.87 4.42 -12.43
CA PRO A 65 36.26 4.80 -12.66
C PRO A 65 37.18 3.63 -13.04
N ASP A 66 36.81 2.40 -12.67
CA ASP A 66 37.62 1.19 -12.86
C ASP A 66 37.43 0.55 -14.24
N MET A 67 36.62 1.15 -15.13
CA MET A 67 36.37 0.63 -16.48
C MET A 67 37.54 0.98 -17.42
N GLU A 68 38.34 -0.01 -17.83
CA GLU A 68 39.55 0.20 -18.63
C GLU A 68 39.27 0.25 -20.14
N THR A 69 38.19 -0.41 -20.58
CA THR A 69 37.84 -0.54 -22.00
C THR A 69 36.45 0.03 -22.33
N LEU A 70 36.25 0.41 -23.59
CA LEU A 70 34.93 0.83 -24.08
C LEU A 70 33.88 -0.28 -23.91
N LYS A 71 34.27 -1.56 -24.08
CA LYS A 71 33.35 -2.68 -23.89
C LYS A 71 32.89 -2.78 -22.44
N GLU A 72 33.81 -2.68 -21.48
CA GLU A 72 33.47 -2.69 -20.05
C GLU A 72 32.55 -1.52 -19.69
N ALA A 73 32.84 -0.32 -20.18
CA ALA A 73 31.98 0.85 -19.96
C ALA A 73 30.56 0.67 -20.53
N VAL A 74 30.42 0.09 -21.73
CA VAL A 74 29.11 -0.16 -22.37
C VAL A 74 28.34 -1.29 -21.67
N ASP A 75 29.01 -2.38 -21.32
CA ASP A 75 28.42 -3.49 -20.57
C ASP A 75 27.96 -2.98 -19.19
N HIS A 76 28.77 -2.15 -18.53
CA HIS A 76 28.44 -1.52 -17.26
C HIS A 76 27.24 -0.56 -17.39
N ASN A 77 27.21 0.30 -18.41
CA ASN A 77 26.08 1.19 -18.66
C ASN A 77 24.76 0.41 -18.90
N THR A 78 24.84 -0.72 -19.60
CA THR A 78 23.68 -1.61 -19.80
C THR A 78 23.19 -2.17 -18.47
N ARG A 79 24.10 -2.54 -17.57
CA ARG A 79 23.76 -3.01 -16.22
C ARG A 79 23.13 -1.91 -15.36
N VAL A 80 23.69 -0.69 -15.36
CA VAL A 80 23.11 0.48 -14.68
C VAL A 80 21.70 0.77 -15.19
N THR A 81 21.50 0.71 -16.51
CA THR A 81 20.18 0.91 -17.13
C THR A 81 19.17 -0.16 -16.68
N ALA A 82 19.61 -1.42 -16.59
CA ALA A 82 18.75 -2.50 -16.09
C ALA A 82 18.36 -2.30 -14.62
N GLU A 83 19.31 -1.93 -13.75
CA GLU A 83 19.00 -1.62 -12.34
C GLU A 83 18.08 -0.40 -12.21
N LEU A 84 18.27 0.64 -13.04
CA LEU A 84 17.38 1.80 -13.08
C LEU A 84 15.95 1.41 -13.46
N ALA A 85 15.78 0.53 -14.46
CA ALA A 85 14.47 0.03 -14.85
C ALA A 85 13.78 -0.78 -13.74
N ILE A 86 14.56 -1.58 -12.99
CA ILE A 86 14.07 -2.30 -11.80
C ILE A 86 13.63 -1.29 -10.74
N ALA A 87 14.46 -0.29 -10.41
CA ALA A 87 14.13 0.74 -9.43
C ALA A 87 12.86 1.52 -9.80
N MET A 88 12.70 1.87 -11.08
CA MET A 88 11.47 2.50 -11.60
C MET A 88 10.25 1.61 -11.44
N THR A 89 10.37 0.31 -11.71
CA THR A 89 9.27 -0.65 -11.51
C THR A 89 8.84 -0.69 -10.05
N ARG A 90 9.77 -0.62 -9.09
CA ARG A 90 9.44 -0.54 -7.65
C ARG A 90 8.72 0.74 -7.27
N MET A 91 9.06 1.88 -7.90
CA MET A 91 8.32 3.13 -7.70
C MET A 91 6.89 3.04 -8.24
N TRP A 92 6.68 2.42 -9.41
CA TRP A 92 5.34 2.17 -9.94
C TRP A 92 4.52 1.22 -9.06
N GLU A 93 5.14 0.18 -8.48
CA GLU A 93 4.47 -0.68 -7.49
C GLU A 93 3.98 0.14 -6.29
N LEU A 94 4.80 1.06 -5.77
CA LEU A 94 4.42 1.93 -4.67
C LEU A 94 3.29 2.90 -5.05
N GLU A 95 3.33 3.49 -6.25
CA GLU A 95 2.25 4.35 -6.78
C GLU A 95 0.94 3.56 -6.95
N ALA A 96 1.03 2.31 -7.42
CA ALA A 96 -0.12 1.42 -7.53
C ALA A 96 -0.72 1.10 -6.15
N ILE A 97 0.12 0.82 -5.14
CA ILE A 97 -0.34 0.64 -3.75
C ILE A 97 -1.09 1.89 -3.27
N GLN A 98 -0.53 3.08 -3.48
CA GLN A 98 -1.20 4.33 -3.08
C GLN A 98 -2.55 4.52 -3.80
N THR A 99 -2.59 4.24 -5.10
CA THR A 99 -3.81 4.35 -5.92
C THR A 99 -4.89 3.39 -5.45
N VAL A 100 -4.54 2.12 -5.20
CA VAL A 100 -5.47 1.13 -4.65
C VAL A 100 -5.97 1.59 -3.28
N GLY A 101 -5.12 2.19 -2.45
CA GLY A 101 -5.49 2.65 -1.11
C GLY A 101 -6.49 3.78 -1.13
N ALA A 102 -6.27 4.77 -1.98
CA ALA A 102 -7.24 5.83 -2.22
C ALA A 102 -8.58 5.28 -2.74
N GLY A 103 -8.54 4.30 -3.65
CA GLY A 103 -9.74 3.62 -4.15
C GLY A 103 -10.51 2.89 -3.05
N GLN A 104 -9.82 2.13 -2.20
CA GLN A 104 -10.44 1.41 -1.07
C GLN A 104 -11.04 2.37 -0.04
N ALA A 105 -10.36 3.47 0.29
CA ALA A 105 -10.90 4.50 1.17
C ALA A 105 -12.19 5.12 0.59
N GLY A 106 -12.20 5.47 -0.69
CA GLY A 106 -13.40 6.01 -1.36
C GLY A 106 -14.58 5.03 -1.38
N VAL A 107 -14.32 3.73 -1.53
CA VAL A 107 -15.36 2.69 -1.44
C VAL A 107 -15.93 2.60 -0.01
N ALA A 108 -15.07 2.66 1.02
CA ALA A 108 -15.51 2.63 2.41
C ALA A 108 -16.37 3.86 2.77
N ASP A 109 -15.99 5.04 2.29
CA ASP A 109 -16.76 6.28 2.46
C ASP A 109 -18.12 6.19 1.76
N ALA A 110 -18.14 5.70 0.51
CA ALA A 110 -19.39 5.51 -0.24
C ALA A 110 -20.33 4.50 0.44
N ALA A 111 -19.78 3.42 1.00
CA ALA A 111 -20.55 2.43 1.76
C ALA A 111 -21.14 3.03 3.05
N THR A 112 -20.38 3.89 3.73
CA THR A 112 -20.86 4.62 4.93
C THR A 112 -22.00 5.57 4.56
N LEU A 113 -21.83 6.38 3.52
CA LEU A 113 -22.87 7.31 3.06
C LEU A 113 -24.14 6.60 2.57
N ALA A 114 -24.01 5.44 1.92
CA ALA A 114 -25.15 4.64 1.49
C ALA A 114 -25.96 4.11 2.69
N GLU A 115 -25.28 3.73 3.77
CA GLU A 115 -25.92 3.33 5.02
C GLU A 115 -26.66 4.51 5.68
N GLU A 116 -26.00 5.67 5.79
CA GLU A 116 -26.62 6.88 6.36
C GLU A 116 -27.90 7.27 5.61
N ARG A 117 -27.88 7.22 4.27
CA ARG A 117 -29.07 7.48 3.44
C ARG A 117 -30.19 6.47 3.69
N ARG A 118 -29.86 5.18 3.82
CA ARG A 118 -30.85 4.15 4.16
C ARG A 118 -31.55 4.49 5.47
N TYR A 119 -30.82 4.92 6.49
CA TYR A 119 -31.42 5.30 7.77
C TYR A 119 -32.24 6.60 7.72
N MET A 120 -31.86 7.57 6.88
CA MET A 120 -32.65 8.80 6.71
C MET A 120 -33.95 8.59 5.93
N ASP A 121 -33.97 7.67 4.96
CA ASP A 121 -35.15 7.37 4.12
C ASP A 121 -36.34 6.81 4.94
N PHE A 122 -36.08 6.12 6.06
CA PHE A 122 -37.14 5.61 6.96
C PHE A 122 -37.79 6.66 7.87
N THR A 123 -37.31 7.92 7.89
CA THR A 123 -37.78 8.95 8.86
C THR A 123 -38.81 9.95 8.32
N MET A 124 -39.19 9.87 7.04
CA MET A 124 -40.25 10.74 6.48
C MET A 124 -41.55 9.94 6.32
N PRO A 125 -42.54 10.06 7.23
CA PRO A 125 -43.88 9.56 6.94
C PRO A 125 -44.48 10.38 5.79
N GLU A 126 -45.12 9.72 4.82
CA GLU A 126 -45.93 10.42 3.83
C GLU A 126 -47.04 11.19 4.56
N LEU A 127 -46.90 12.51 4.65
CA LEU A 127 -47.95 13.40 5.14
C LEU A 127 -49.03 13.48 4.07
N ARG A 128 -50.12 12.75 4.31
CA ARG A 128 -51.32 12.70 3.47
C ARG A 128 -52.25 13.86 3.73
#